data_AF-A0A6J7EQD8-F1
#
_entry.id   AF-A0A6J7EQD8-F1
#
_cell.length_a   1.000
_cell.length_b   1.000
_cell.length_c   1.000
_cell.angle_alpha   90.00
_cell.angle_beta   90.00
_cell.angle_gamma   90.00
#
_symmetry.space_group_name_H-M   'P 1'
#
loop_
_entity.id
_entity.type
_entity.pdbx_description
1 polymer ?
#
loop_
_entity_poly.entity_id
_entity_poly.type
_entity_poly.pdbx_seq_one_letter_code
_entity_poly.pdbx_strand_id
1 'polypeptide(L)' 'MHDRYKEWVDAGNKLMVWGVSTVNSWYKSPSGRVAQNWPYSLLEFWEQTRSTNVEDYVTT' A
#
# COMPACT_ATOMS: atom_id res chain seq x y z
N MET A 1 12.71 -7.06 0.02
CA MET A 1 12.43 -5.86 0.86
C MET A 1 11.18 -5.14 0.46
N HIS A 2 11.00 -4.74 -0.80
CA HIS A 2 9.76 -4.09 -1.22
C HIS A 2 8.52 -4.99 -1.24
N ASP A 3 8.67 -6.31 -1.35
CA ASP A 3 7.51 -7.19 -1.61
C ASP A 3 6.61 -7.34 -0.38
N ARG A 4 7.17 -7.49 0.82
CA ARG A 4 6.42 -7.45 2.09
C ARG A 4 5.63 -6.14 2.25
N TYR A 5 6.28 -5.01 1.96
CA TYR A 5 5.64 -3.70 2.06
C TYR A 5 4.50 -3.54 1.04
N LYS A 6 4.71 -3.96 -0.21
CA LYS A 6 3.67 -3.96 -1.26
C LYS A 6 2.50 -4.86 -0.89
N GLU A 7 2.76 -6.07 -0.40
CA GLU A 7 1.72 -7.03 0.01
C GLU A 7 0.85 -6.48 1.14
N TRP A 8 1.48 -5.82 2.13
CA TRP A 8 0.76 -5.17 3.22
C TRP A 8 -0.11 -4.01 2.72
N VAL A 9 0.40 -3.14 1.84
CA VAL A 9 -0.38 -2.04 1.26
C VAL A 9 -1.51 -2.55 0.37
N ASP A 10 -1.27 -3.63 -0.38
CA ASP A 10 -2.30 -4.26 -1.22
C ASP A 10 -3.40 -4.90 -0.37
N ALA A 11 -3.04 -5.54 0.74
CA ALA A 11 -3.99 -6.10 1.69
C ALA A 11 -4.89 -5.00 2.29
N GLY A 12 -4.30 -3.88 2.71
CA GLY A 12 -5.06 -2.73 3.20
C GLY A 12 -6.01 -2.17 2.14
N ASN A 13 -5.53 -1.99 0.91
CA ASN A 13 -6.36 -1.47 -0.17
C ASN A 13 -7.57 -2.36 -0.49
N LYS A 14 -7.47 -3.70 -0.35
CA LYS A 14 -8.60 -4.63 -0.53
C LYS A 14 -9.73 -4.41 0.49
N LEU A 15 -9.47 -3.79 1.62
CA LEU A 15 -10.45 -3.51 2.67
C LEU A 15 -11.16 -2.16 2.47
N MET A 16 -10.72 -1.36 1.50
CA MET A 16 -11.27 -0.03 1.25
C MET A 16 -12.38 -0.08 0.21
N VAL A 17 -13.30 0.91 0.25
CA VAL A 17 -14.44 1.02 -0.68
C VAL A 17 -13.95 1.02 -2.14
N TRP A 18 -12.84 1.69 -2.44
CA TRP A 18 -12.24 1.69 -3.77
C TRP A 18 -11.57 0.36 -4.15
N GLY A 19 -11.17 -0.46 -3.18
CA GLY A 19 -10.61 -1.78 -3.41
C GLY A 19 -11.64 -2.83 -3.78
N VAL A 20 -12.81 -2.81 -3.13
CA VAL A 20 -13.89 -3.78 -3.38
C VAL A 20 -14.82 -3.39 -4.52
N SER A 21 -14.70 -2.17 -5.06
CA SER A 21 -15.53 -1.68 -6.17
C SER A 21 -15.55 -2.65 -7.37
N THR A 22 -16.73 -3.09 -7.80
CA THR A 22 -16.90 -3.91 -9.01
C THR A 22 -16.87 -3.10 -10.29
N VAL A 23 -16.94 -1.76 -10.19
CA VAL A 23 -16.86 -0.84 -11.32
C VAL A 23 -15.44 -0.31 -11.49
N ASN A 24 -15.09 -0.03 -12.76
CA ASN A 24 -13.84 0.64 -13.09
C ASN A 24 -13.76 1.99 -12.38
N SER A 25 -12.68 2.19 -11.63
CA SER A 25 -12.39 3.44 -10.94
C SER A 25 -11.00 3.92 -11.37
N TRP A 26 -10.78 5.23 -11.30
CA TRP A 26 -9.50 5.83 -11.67
C TRP A 26 -8.31 5.30 -10.85
N TYR A 27 -8.59 4.73 -9.67
CA TYR A 27 -7.60 4.19 -8.74
C TYR A 27 -7.21 2.73 -9.01
N LYS A 28 -7.93 2.02 -9.90
CA LYS A 28 -7.66 0.62 -10.24
C LYS A 28 -6.88 0.51 -11.53
N SER A 29 -5.78 -0.24 -11.50
CA SER A 29 -5.08 -0.67 -12.71
C SER A 29 -5.94 -1.64 -13.53
N PRO A 30 -5.58 -1.90 -14.80
CA PRO A 30 -6.21 -2.96 -15.59
C PRO A 30 -6.14 -4.35 -14.95
N SER A 31 -5.16 -4.60 -14.07
CA SER A 31 -5.04 -5.83 -13.28
C SER A 31 -5.89 -5.86 -12.01
N GLY A 32 -6.71 -4.83 -11.78
CA GLY A 32 -7.57 -4.71 -10.60
C GLY A 32 -6.86 -4.26 -9.31
N ARG A 33 -5.55 -3.98 -9.38
CA ARG A 33 -4.73 -3.55 -8.25
C ARG A 33 -4.87 -2.04 -8.03
N VAL A 34 -5.05 -1.63 -6.78
CA VAL A 34 -5.02 -0.22 -6.40
C VAL A 34 -3.62 0.12 -5.92
N ALA A 35 -2.88 0.86 -6.74
CA ALA A 35 -1.47 1.19 -6.46
C ALA A 35 -1.26 2.64 -5.97
N GLN A 36 -2.25 3.51 -6.14
CA GLN A 36 -2.10 4.94 -5.94
C GLN A 36 -2.63 5.42 -4.57
N ASN A 37 -3.55 4.68 -3.96
CA ASN A 37 -4.21 5.11 -2.73
C ASN A 37 -3.56 4.46 -1.50
N TRP A 38 -3.39 5.28 -0.46
CA TRP A 38 -2.97 4.83 0.87
C TRP A 38 -4.20 4.36 1.66
N PRO A 39 -4.21 3.11 2.17
CA PRO A 39 -5.40 2.56 2.83
C PRO A 39 -5.43 2.79 4.35
N TYR A 40 -4.36 3.36 4.93
CA TYR A 40 -4.19 3.50 6.37
C TYR A 40 -4.34 4.96 6.83
N SER A 41 -4.23 5.20 8.14
CA SER A 41 -4.31 6.55 8.71
C SER A 41 -3.11 7.42 8.33
N LEU A 42 -3.28 8.74 8.51
CA LEU A 42 -2.17 9.70 8.36
C LEU A 42 -1.08 9.50 9.43
N LEU A 43 -1.45 9.02 10.62
CA LEU A 43 -0.50 8.70 11.68
C LEU A 43 0.40 7.53 11.26
N GLU A 44 -0.18 6.44 10.76
CA GLU A 44 0.59 5.29 10.25
C GLU A 44 1.48 5.71 9.08
N PHE A 45 1.00 6.58 8.19
CA PHE A 45 1.83 7.13 7.12
C PHE A 45 3.05 7.87 7.69
N TRP A 46 2.85 8.72 8.70
CA TRP A 46 3.94 9.45 9.34
C TRP A 46 4.91 8.51 10.06
N GLU A 47 4.42 7.51 10.79
CA GLU A 47 5.24 6.51 11.46
C GLU A 47 6.08 5.68 10.48
N GLN A 48 5.51 5.30 9.34
CA GLN A 48 6.23 4.55 8.31
C GLN A 48 7.31 5.36 7.59
N THR A 49 7.17 6.69 7.54
CA THR A 49 8.07 7.56 6.76
C THR A 49 9.03 8.39 7.61
N ARG A 50 8.80 8.52 8.92
CA ARG A 50 9.66 9.30 9.83
C ARG A 50 11.03 8.70 10.07
N SER A 51 11.22 7.40 9.85
CA SER A 51 12.49 6.73 10.06
C SER A 51 12.64 5.52 9.15
N THR A 52 13.82 5.39 8.55
CA THR A 52 14.19 4.23 7.74
C THR A 52 14.48 3.04 8.66
N ASN A 53 13.75 1.94 8.53
CA ASN A 53 14.09 0.70 9.21
C ASN A 53 15.29 0.04 8.51
N VAL A 54 16.46 0.04 9.15
CA VAL A 54 17.70 -0.52 8.58
C VAL A 54 17.62 -2.03 8.32
N GLU A 55 16.75 -2.76 9.03
CA GLU A 55 16.51 -4.18 8.77
C GLU A 55 15.76 -4.42 7.45
N ASP A 56 15.08 -3.40 6.93
CA ASP A 56 14.48 -3.39 5.60
C ASP A 56 15.50 -3.01 4.49
N TYR A 57 16.82 -3.02 4.77
CA TYR A 57 17.90 -2.85 3.78
C TYR A 57 18.99 -3.94 3.90
N VAL A 58 19.15 -4.78 2.88
CA VAL A 58 20.26 -5.74 2.81
C VAL A 58 21.49 -4.93 2.42
N THR A 59 22.43 -4.80 3.34
CA THR A 59 23.72 -4.16 3.06
C THR A 59 24.66 -5.23 2.53
N THR A 60 24.99 -5.15 1.24
CA THR A 60 26.03 -5.96 0.57
C THR A 60 27.37 -5.26 0.66
#